data_AF-A0A0F3RBC0-F1
#
_entry.id   AF-A0A0F3RBC0-F1
#
_cell.length_a   1.000
_cell.length_b   1.000
_cell.length_c   1.000
_cell.angle_alpha   90.00
_cell.angle_beta   90.00
_cell.angle_gamma   90.00
#
_symmetry.space_group_name_H-M   'P 1'
#
loop_
_entity.id
_entity.type
_entity.pdbx_description
1 polymer ?
#
loop_
_entity_poly.entity_id
_entity_poly.type
_entity_poly.pdbx_seq_one_letter_code
_entity_poly.pdbx_strand_id
1 'polypeptide(L)' 'MLVEAKTSSNQELNSNLKYFQELLNCPFAFQVVFNMEYKEIDCFSYNYPVIVPAKTFLSQLV' A
#
# COMPACT_ATOMS: atom_id res chain seq x y z
N MET A 1 3.02 -8.39 6.46
CA MET A 1 2.61 -7.27 5.59
C MET A 1 1.42 -7.72 4.75
N LEU A 2 0.42 -6.86 4.56
CA LEU A 2 -0.74 -7.09 3.68
C LEU A 2 -0.64 -6.15 2.47
N VAL A 3 -0.91 -6.68 1.27
CA VAL A 3 -0.81 -5.90 0.02
C VAL A 3 -2.05 -6.12 -0.85
N GLU A 4 -2.71 -5.04 -1.24
CA GLU A 4 -3.77 -4.99 -2.24
C GLU A 4 -3.25 -4.34 -3.50
N ALA A 5 -3.25 -5.03 -4.64
CA ALA A 5 -2.78 -4.49 -5.91
C ALA A 5 -3.94 -3.93 -6.74
N LYS A 6 -3.79 -2.71 -7.26
CA LYS A 6 -4.76 -2.03 -8.13
C LYS A 6 -4.09 -1.46 -9.38
N THR A 7 -4.81 -1.51 -10.51
CA THR A 7 -4.33 -0.89 -11.76
C THR A 7 -4.71 0.58 -11.85
N SER A 8 -5.93 0.95 -11.42
CA SER A 8 -6.43 2.33 -11.53
C SER A 8 -6.01 3.21 -10.35
N SER A 9 -5.60 4.44 -10.65
CA SER A 9 -5.25 5.48 -9.67
C SER A 9 -6.43 6.25 -9.11
N ASN A 10 -7.62 6.13 -9.72
CA ASN A 10 -8.81 6.88 -9.31
C ASN A 10 -9.60 6.20 -8.19
N GLN A 11 -8.93 5.40 -7.36
CA GLN A 11 -9.59 4.68 -6.28
C GLN A 11 -9.07 5.14 -4.92
N GLU A 12 -10.00 5.50 -4.06
CA GLU A 12 -9.75 5.75 -2.66
C GLU A 12 -9.21 4.48 -1.96
N LEU A 13 -8.72 4.69 -0.74
CA LEU A 13 -8.23 3.61 0.11
C LEU A 13 -9.40 2.67 0.44
N ASN A 14 -9.23 1.38 0.16
CA ASN A 14 -10.25 0.39 0.43
C ASN A 14 -10.44 0.19 1.95
N SER A 15 -11.64 0.46 2.47
CA SER A 15 -11.96 0.25 3.90
C SER A 15 -11.74 -1.20 4.36
N ASN A 16 -11.85 -2.17 3.45
CA ASN A 16 -11.58 -3.57 3.76
C ASN A 16 -10.09 -3.82 4.07
N LEU A 17 -9.18 -3.03 3.50
CA LEU A 17 -7.74 -3.16 3.78
C LEU A 17 -7.43 -2.90 5.26
N LYS A 18 -8.11 -1.92 5.87
CA LYS A 18 -8.03 -1.67 7.31
C LYS A 18 -8.55 -2.85 8.13
N TYR A 19 -9.74 -3.34 7.77
CA TYR A 19 -10.34 -4.49 8.44
C TYR A 19 -9.42 -5.71 8.43
N PHE A 20 -8.82 -6.05 7.28
CA PHE A 20 -7.92 -7.20 7.17
C PHE A 20 -6.56 -6.96 7.85
N GLN A 21 -6.06 -5.72 7.90
CA GLN A 21 -4.86 -5.39 8.67
C GLN A 21 -5.06 -5.69 10.16
N GLU A 22 -6.18 -5.23 10.72
CA GLU A 22 -6.55 -5.43 12.13
C GLU A 22 -6.78 -6.91 12.43
N LEU A 23 -7.53 -7.61 11.55
CA LEU A 23 -7.81 -9.04 11.69
C LEU A 23 -6.54 -9.90 11.70
N LEU A 24 -5.57 -9.58 10.84
CA LEU A 24 -4.32 -10.31 10.72
C LEU A 24 -3.23 -9.82 11.68
N ASN A 25 -3.52 -8.80 12.50
CA ASN A 25 -2.57 -8.11 13.37
C ASN A 25 -1.25 -7.75 12.65
N CYS A 26 -1.39 -7.22 11.43
CA CYS A 26 -0.27 -6.99 10.54
C CYS A 26 0.27 -5.55 10.69
N PRO A 27 1.58 -5.35 10.91
CA PRO A 27 2.13 -4.01 11.13
C PRO A 27 2.04 -3.09 9.91
N PHE A 28 2.00 -3.66 8.69
CA PHE A 28 2.02 -2.91 7.43
C PHE A 28 0.92 -3.35 6.49
N ALA A 29 0.20 -2.38 5.91
CA ALA A 29 -0.84 -2.61 4.91
C ALA A 29 -0.72 -1.59 3.77
N PHE A 30 -0.67 -2.07 2.53
CA PHE A 30 -0.43 -1.23 1.36
C PHE A 30 -1.48 -1.47 0.27
N GLN A 31 -2.07 -0.40 -0.23
CA GLN A 31 -2.76 -0.40 -1.53
C GLN A 31 -1.75 0.03 -2.58
N VAL A 32 -1.21 -0.93 -3.32
CA VAL A 32 -0.18 -0.72 -4.34
C VAL A 32 -0.86 -0.42 -5.68
N VAL A 33 -0.60 0.76 -6.23
CA VAL A 33 -1.22 1.21 -7.50
C VAL A 33 -0.21 1.24 -8.62
N PHE A 34 -0.52 0.55 -9.73
CA PHE A 34 0.39 0.45 -10.88
C PHE A 34 0.50 1.76 -11.66
N ASN A 35 -0.63 2.42 -11.94
CA ASN A 35 -0.68 3.66 -12.73
C ASN A 35 -0.44 4.93 -11.90
N MET A 36 0.46 4.86 -10.91
CA MET A 36 0.91 6.03 -10.16
C MET A 36 2.38 6.33 -10.45
N GLU A 37 2.71 7.62 -10.53
CA GLU A 37 4.09 8.06 -10.65
C GLU A 37 4.90 7.69 -9.41
N TYR A 38 6.19 7.42 -9.64
CA TYR A 38 7.13 7.16 -8.56
C TYR A 38 7.18 8.34 -7.59
N LYS A 39 7.23 8.03 -6.30
CA LYS A 39 7.46 8.97 -5.21
C LYS A 39 8.60 8.48 -4.35
N GLU A 40 9.55 9.35 -4.05
CA GLU A 40 10.66 9.05 -3.15
C GLU A 40 10.20 9.21 -1.69
N ILE A 41 9.53 8.17 -1.19
CA ILE A 41 9.01 8.10 0.18
C ILE A 41 9.29 6.73 0.77
N ASP A 42 9.56 6.64 2.06
CA ASP A 42 9.67 5.36 2.76
C ASP A 42 8.28 4.77 3.00
N CYS A 43 7.97 3.63 2.35
CA CYS A 43 6.69 2.96 2.51
C CYS A 43 6.52 2.36 3.92
N PHE A 44 7.60 1.97 4.59
CA PHE A 44 7.56 1.23 5.85
C PHE A 44 7.52 2.12 7.09
N SER A 45 7.59 3.44 6.92
CA SER A 45 7.33 4.42 7.98
C SER A 45 5.85 4.50 8.39
N TYR A 46 4.94 3.89 7.62
CA TYR A 46 3.50 3.92 7.86
C TYR A 46 2.98 2.59 8.42
N ASN A 47 2.39 2.62 9.62
CA ASN A 47 1.79 1.45 10.29
C ASN A 47 0.26 1.35 10.11
N TYR A 48 -0.30 2.16 9.21
CA TYR A 48 -1.71 2.19 8.85
C TYR A 48 -1.86 2.00 7.33
N PRO A 49 -3.05 1.66 6.81
CA PRO A 49 -3.20 1.38 5.40
C PRO A 49 -2.96 2.64 4.56
N VAL A 50 -2.05 2.56 3.59
CA VAL A 50 -1.68 3.69 2.72
C VAL A 50 -1.66 3.28 1.25
N ILE A 51 -1.96 4.25 0.37
CA ILE A 51 -1.83 4.09 -1.07
C ILE A 51 -0.39 4.44 -1.46
N VAL A 52 0.29 3.53 -2.15
CA VAL A 52 1.68 3.72 -2.60
C VAL A 52 1.82 3.36 -4.08
N PRO A 53 2.67 4.07 -4.85
CA PRO A 53 2.98 3.68 -6.22
C PRO A 53 3.69 2.32 -6.27
N ALA A 54 3.34 1.47 -7.24
CA ALA A 54 4.02 0.20 -7.45
C ALA A 54 5.53 0.37 -7.66
N LYS A 55 5.94 1.39 -8.42
CA LYS A 55 7.37 1.70 -8.64
C LYS A 55 8.10 1.98 -7.33
N THR A 56 7.50 2.75 -6.42
CA THR A 56 8.10 3.08 -5.11
C THR A 56 8.14 1.88 -4.19
N PHE A 57 7.03 1.14 -4.10
CA PHE A 57 6.94 -0.02 -3.22
C PHE A 57 7.94 -1.12 -3.62
N LEU A 58 7.97 -1.47 -4.91
CA LEU A 58 8.83 -2.54 -5.42
C LEU A 58 10.33 -2.20 -5.31
N SER A 59 10.71 -0.92 -5.35
CA SER A 59 12.13 -0.53 -5.20
C SER A 59 12.67 -0.73 -3.79
N GLN A 60 11.80 -1.02 -2.80
CA GLN A 60 12.15 -1.16 -1.38
C GLN A 60 12.07 -2.61 -0.86
N LEU A 61 11.77 -3.60 -1.72
CA LEU A 61 11.59 -5.02 -1.34
C LEU A 61 12.90 -5.83 -1.36
N VAL A 62 13.98 -5.29 -0.80
CA VAL A 62 15.29 -5.97 -0.71
C VAL A 62 15.28 -7.20 0.20
#